data_AF-A0A925TKS4-F1
#
_entry.id   AF-A0A925TKS4-F1
#
_cell.length_a   1.000
_cell.length_b   1.000
_cell.length_c   1.000
_cell.angle_alpha   90.00
_cell.angle_beta   90.00
_cell.angle_gamma   90.00
#
_symmetry.space_group_name_H-M   'P 1'
#
loop_
_entity.id
_entity.type
_entity.pdbx_description
1 polymer ?
#
loop_
_entity_poly.entity_id
_entity_poly.type
_entity_poly.pdbx_seq_one_letter_code
_entity_poly.pdbx_strand_id
1 'polypeptide(L)'
;MATTHALANTLRRSLLIKLISKPSPSREDMASVIELTASKVVEALQAQSMTLYLVEGNDIVFRHVYYSPTLWGNDAAKAANFKATGAKLLELKLPLGKGIVGKVISDGQPLFFRNTETQSPMMLSMAQTTGFDVCSMLTVPLKAGNVVIGAIQVLNKEPSAGTFSEFVDDDLPLLVEVAEYSAALIQRMLDPKFQPNPDDTAKFIARLTDHPLVTNADDVPIDENLVTSIGDAIIRREQIFPCKRTSPNSVSVIMTNPLDYARREAFQQATELVIDEIQIASATLIEAMVKKHFKSDPRAESNDADISKVADVISASYNEGGEISAHDLENEDSAPVIQLTNRIIEDAYVCGASDIHIEPMEKDLIIRYRIDGLCQEKLRLPKQVANGLVTRLKIMCNLDISERRLPQDGRIVFKKYTKKNIDIDLRVATGPMNHGEKVVMRILDKQKSTLPLPALGFS
;
A
#
# COMPACT_ATOMS: atom_id res chain seq x y z
N MET A 1 28.03 -17.01 -7.65
CA MET A 1 26.87 -16.65 -8.50
C MET A 1 25.52 -17.15 -7.96
N ALA A 2 25.33 -18.43 -7.59
CA ALA A 2 24.04 -18.93 -7.08
C ALA A 2 23.64 -18.41 -5.67
N THR A 3 24.61 -18.08 -4.82
CA THR A 3 24.39 -17.64 -3.42
C THR A 3 24.02 -16.17 -3.29
N THR A 4 24.57 -15.30 -4.13
CA THR A 4 24.29 -13.86 -4.14
C THR A 4 22.85 -13.56 -4.58
N HIS A 5 22.34 -14.31 -5.57
CA HIS A 5 20.94 -14.25 -6.02
C HIS A 5 19.94 -14.73 -4.96
N ALA A 6 20.28 -15.79 -4.21
CA ALA A 6 19.42 -16.32 -3.15
C ALA A 6 19.29 -15.33 -1.97
N LEU A 7 20.39 -14.64 -1.62
CA LEU A 7 20.39 -13.64 -0.58
C LEU A 7 19.62 -12.39 -1.02
N ALA A 8 19.86 -11.86 -2.22
CA ALA A 8 19.08 -10.76 -2.81
C ALA A 8 17.57 -11.05 -2.78
N ASN A 9 17.15 -12.26 -3.15
CA ASN A 9 15.76 -12.71 -3.09
C ASN A 9 15.18 -12.79 -1.67
N THR A 10 15.99 -13.16 -0.68
CA THR A 10 15.56 -13.25 0.74
C THR A 10 15.42 -11.85 1.36
N LEU A 11 16.33 -10.95 1.01
CA LEU A 11 16.30 -9.54 1.43
C LEU A 11 15.11 -8.81 0.81
N ARG A 12 14.91 -8.99 -0.51
CA ARG A 12 13.72 -8.54 -1.24
C ARG A 12 12.45 -8.96 -0.49
N ARG A 13 12.25 -10.25 -0.17
CA ARG A 13 11.04 -10.72 0.54
C ARG A 13 10.79 -10.01 1.88
N SER A 14 11.79 -9.87 2.74
CA SER A 14 11.59 -9.27 4.09
C SER A 14 11.31 -7.76 4.07
N LEU A 15 11.91 -7.04 3.13
CA LEU A 15 11.79 -5.59 2.96
C LEU A 15 10.47 -5.19 2.31
N LEU A 16 10.05 -5.95 1.31
CA LEU A 16 8.92 -5.61 0.46
C LEU A 16 7.55 -5.82 1.12
N ILE A 17 7.46 -6.80 2.03
CA ILE A 17 6.22 -7.09 2.77
C ILE A 17 5.78 -5.89 3.62
N LYS A 18 6.73 -5.14 4.19
CA LYS A 18 6.43 -3.96 5.02
C LYS A 18 6.15 -2.69 4.20
N LEU A 19 6.71 -2.60 2.99
CA LEU A 19 6.63 -1.40 2.13
C LEU A 19 5.41 -1.34 1.25
N ILE A 20 5.11 -2.44 0.56
CA ILE A 20 4.22 -2.45 -0.60
C ILE A 20 2.82 -2.89 -0.21
N SER A 21 2.65 -3.46 0.98
CA SER A 21 1.34 -3.76 1.56
C SER A 21 0.55 -2.50 1.93
N LYS A 22 1.18 -1.32 1.97
CA LYS A 22 0.51 -0.05 2.31
C LYS A 22 0.33 0.85 1.08
N PRO A 23 -0.91 1.27 0.75
CA PRO A 23 -1.19 2.15 -0.40
C PRO A 23 -0.50 3.52 -0.31
N SER A 24 -0.21 3.99 0.91
CA SER A 24 0.48 5.25 1.23
C SER A 24 1.44 5.05 2.40
N PRO A 25 2.74 4.81 2.15
CA PRO A 25 3.72 4.60 3.21
C PRO A 25 3.98 5.91 3.99
N SER A 26 3.99 5.84 5.32
CA SER A 26 4.33 6.98 6.17
C SER A 26 5.84 7.26 6.18
N ARG A 27 6.26 8.45 6.65
CA ARG A 27 7.69 8.77 6.84
C ARG A 27 8.41 7.77 7.76
N GLU A 28 7.70 7.24 8.75
CA GLU A 28 8.22 6.28 9.73
C GLU A 28 8.34 4.86 9.15
N ASP A 29 7.37 4.45 8.32
CA ASP A 29 7.46 3.21 7.55
C ASP A 29 8.71 3.24 6.65
N MET A 30 8.97 4.36 5.97
CA MET A 30 10.13 4.49 5.07
C MET A 30 11.47 4.60 5.80
N ALA A 31 11.51 5.20 6.99
CA ALA A 31 12.71 5.15 7.83
C ALA A 31 13.05 3.71 8.24
N SER A 32 12.03 2.93 8.62
CA SER A 32 12.18 1.50 8.95
C SER A 32 12.68 0.67 7.77
N VAL A 33 12.30 1.08 6.57
CA VAL A 33 12.70 0.43 5.31
C VAL A 33 14.14 0.74 4.98
N ILE A 34 14.54 2.01 5.03
CA ILE A 34 15.92 2.42 4.76
C ILE A 34 16.86 1.73 5.76
N GLU A 35 16.47 1.68 7.04
CA GLU A 35 17.19 0.94 8.09
C GLU A 35 17.34 -0.54 7.73
N LEU A 36 16.22 -1.20 7.38
CA LEU A 36 16.25 -2.62 7.03
C LEU A 36 17.06 -2.84 5.75
N THR A 37 16.97 -1.96 4.74
CA THR A 37 17.76 -2.04 3.50
C THR A 37 19.24 -1.92 3.82
N ALA A 38 19.61 -0.94 4.64
CA ALA A 38 20.99 -0.74 5.03
C ALA A 38 21.55 -1.93 5.78
N SER A 39 20.81 -2.46 6.76
CA SER A 39 21.17 -3.68 7.50
C SER A 39 21.43 -4.86 6.56
N LYS A 40 20.54 -5.04 5.59
CA LYS A 40 20.57 -6.18 4.68
C LYS A 40 21.63 -6.07 3.58
N VAL A 41 21.90 -4.88 3.07
CA VAL A 41 23.04 -4.63 2.18
C VAL A 41 24.35 -4.90 2.89
N VAL A 42 24.48 -4.42 4.13
CA VAL A 42 25.68 -4.61 4.94
C VAL A 42 25.93 -6.09 5.22
N GLU A 43 24.89 -6.85 5.56
CA GLU A 43 24.97 -8.31 5.67
C GLU A 43 25.38 -8.98 4.34
N ALA A 44 24.73 -8.61 3.23
CA ALA A 44 24.90 -9.26 1.95
C ALA A 44 26.24 -9.03 1.28
N LEU A 45 26.69 -7.78 1.29
CA LEU A 45 27.99 -7.40 0.78
C LEU A 45 29.08 -7.70 1.78
N GLN A 46 28.74 -8.24 2.97
CA GLN A 46 29.65 -8.37 4.10
C GLN A 46 30.40 -7.06 4.32
N ALA A 47 29.69 -5.93 4.30
CA ALA A 47 30.28 -4.61 4.50
C ALA A 47 30.35 -4.30 6.00
N GLN A 48 31.18 -3.32 6.38
CA GLN A 48 31.24 -2.82 7.76
C GLN A 48 30.27 -1.66 7.99
N SER A 49 29.97 -0.88 6.96
CA SER A 49 29.02 0.22 7.05
C SER A 49 28.35 0.50 5.72
N MET A 50 27.12 1.04 5.77
CA MET A 50 26.43 1.67 4.66
C MET A 50 25.98 3.06 5.04
N THR A 51 26.16 4.02 4.13
CA THR A 51 25.65 5.39 4.26
C THR A 51 24.82 5.77 3.05
N LEU A 52 23.65 6.36 3.30
CA LEU A 52 22.76 6.94 2.32
C LEU A 52 22.93 8.46 2.31
N TYR A 53 23.22 9.02 1.15
CA TYR A 53 23.37 10.45 0.93
C TYR A 53 22.27 10.97 0.00
N LEU A 54 21.75 12.16 0.28
CA LEU A 54 20.84 12.89 -0.63
C LEU A 54 21.38 14.27 -0.97
N VAL A 55 20.98 14.76 -2.14
CA VAL A 55 21.26 16.14 -2.58
C VAL A 55 20.14 17.05 -2.09
N GLU A 56 20.50 18.12 -1.39
CA GLU A 56 19.59 19.18 -0.94
C GLU A 56 20.13 20.54 -1.33
N GLY A 57 19.53 21.14 -2.37
CA GLY A 57 20.07 22.39 -2.94
C GLY A 57 21.47 22.16 -3.49
N ASN A 58 22.48 22.78 -2.86
CA ASN A 58 23.89 22.65 -3.24
C ASN A 58 24.71 21.81 -2.26
N ASP A 59 24.04 21.13 -1.32
CA ASP A 59 24.67 20.31 -0.29
C ASP A 59 24.34 18.82 -0.49
N ILE A 60 25.28 17.97 -0.07
CA ILE A 60 25.12 16.54 0.12
C ILE A 60 24.92 16.32 1.61
N VAL A 61 23.78 15.72 1.97
CA VAL A 61 23.42 15.46 3.37
C VAL A 61 23.44 13.97 3.67
N PHE A 62 23.90 13.62 4.87
CA PHE A 62 23.81 12.26 5.38
C PHE A 62 22.37 11.99 5.79
N ARG A 63 21.72 11.01 5.16
CA ARG A 63 20.33 10.64 5.49
C ARG A 63 20.22 9.43 6.36
N HIS A 64 21.12 8.48 6.20
CA HIS A 64 21.14 7.29 7.01
C HIS A 64 22.56 6.74 7.10
N VAL A 65 22.97 6.31 8.29
CA VAL A 65 24.27 5.68 8.53
C VAL A 65 24.01 4.41 9.33
N TYR A 66 24.36 3.27 8.75
CA TYR A 66 24.27 1.97 9.38
C TYR A 66 25.67 1.39 9.54
N TYR A 67 25.93 0.81 10.71
CA TYR A 67 27.17 0.12 11.04
C TYR A 67 26.87 -1.35 11.34
N SER A 68 27.72 -2.24 10.83
CA SER A 68 27.59 -3.68 11.08
C SER A 68 27.76 -4.00 12.57
N PRO A 69 26.89 -4.84 13.17
CA PRO A 69 27.03 -5.23 14.57
C PRO A 69 28.35 -5.93 14.93
N THR A 70 29.00 -6.54 13.95
CA THR A 70 30.31 -7.16 14.07
C THR A 70 31.41 -6.15 14.44
N LEU A 71 31.26 -4.87 14.10
CA LEU A 71 32.27 -3.84 14.38
C LEU A 71 32.51 -3.60 15.86
N TRP A 72 31.48 -3.71 16.69
CA TRP A 72 31.60 -3.58 18.14
C TRP A 72 31.59 -4.93 18.86
N GLY A 73 31.19 -6.03 18.20
CA GLY A 73 31.11 -7.35 18.82
C GLY A 73 30.19 -7.32 20.05
N ASN A 74 30.70 -7.75 21.21
CA ASN A 74 29.96 -7.71 22.49
C ASN A 74 30.28 -6.44 23.33
N ASP A 75 30.96 -5.45 22.76
CA ASP A 75 31.34 -4.21 23.46
C ASP A 75 30.24 -3.14 23.32
N ALA A 76 29.40 -3.05 24.35
CA ALA A 76 28.30 -2.08 24.39
C ALA A 76 28.77 -0.61 24.38
N ALA A 77 29.98 -0.32 24.87
CA ALA A 77 30.52 1.04 24.87
C ALA A 77 30.95 1.47 23.46
N LYS A 78 31.58 0.57 22.69
CA LYS A 78 31.86 0.81 21.26
C LYS A 78 30.58 0.96 20.45
N ALA A 79 29.56 0.14 20.70
CA ALA A 79 28.27 0.26 20.05
C ALA A 79 27.64 1.65 20.27
N ALA A 80 27.66 2.13 21.53
CA ALA A 80 27.18 3.47 21.87
C ALA A 80 27.99 4.58 21.17
N ASN A 81 29.31 4.42 21.07
CA ASN A 81 30.17 5.39 20.40
C ASN A 81 29.89 5.49 18.89
N PHE A 82 29.74 4.35 18.20
CA PHE A 82 29.38 4.35 16.77
C PHE A 82 27.99 4.94 16.54
N LYS A 83 27.02 4.63 17.40
CA LYS A 83 25.68 5.23 17.34
C LYS A 83 25.72 6.76 17.53
N ALA A 84 26.48 7.24 18.50
CA ALA A 84 26.67 8.68 18.73
C ALA A 84 27.41 9.35 17.56
N THR A 85 28.38 8.67 16.96
CA THR A 85 29.09 9.17 15.76
C THR A 85 28.16 9.24 14.56
N GLY A 86 27.32 8.23 14.34
CA GLY A 86 26.29 8.24 13.30
C GLY A 86 25.33 9.43 13.45
N ALA A 87 24.86 9.71 14.68
CA ALA A 87 24.01 10.87 14.94
C ALA A 87 24.69 12.20 14.57
N LYS A 88 25.98 12.36 14.88
CA LYS A 88 26.76 13.55 14.47
C LYS A 88 26.90 13.65 12.95
N LEU A 89 27.12 12.54 12.26
CA LEU A 89 27.22 12.52 10.80
C LEU A 89 25.92 12.99 10.13
N LEU A 90 24.75 12.64 10.67
CA LEU A 90 23.45 13.07 10.15
C LEU A 90 23.23 14.59 10.22
N GLU A 91 23.97 15.31 11.06
CA GLU A 91 23.94 16.78 11.15
C GLU A 91 24.88 17.47 10.15
N LEU A 92 25.77 16.71 9.51
CA LEU A 92 26.76 17.27 8.59
C LEU A 92 26.19 17.51 7.19
N LYS A 93 26.73 18.55 6.55
CA LYS A 93 26.50 18.88 5.14
C LYS A 93 27.83 19.01 4.43
N LEU A 94 27.92 18.41 3.25
CA LEU A 94 29.11 18.47 2.40
C LEU A 94 28.76 19.25 1.13
N PRO A 95 29.62 20.17 0.65
CA PRO A 95 29.39 20.83 -0.63
C PRO A 95 29.28 19.82 -1.78
N LEU A 96 28.36 20.07 -2.72
CA LEU A 96 28.23 19.28 -3.95
C LEU A 96 29.57 19.22 -4.72
N GLY A 97 29.90 18.05 -5.27
CA GLY A 97 31.16 17.82 -5.99
C GLY A 97 32.38 17.54 -5.10
N LYS A 98 32.26 17.59 -3.77
CA LYS A 98 33.37 17.26 -2.85
C LYS A 98 33.44 15.76 -2.57
N GLY A 99 34.65 15.22 -2.63
CA GLY A 99 34.94 13.83 -2.27
C GLY A 99 34.38 12.80 -3.24
N ILE A 100 34.46 11.53 -2.85
CA ILE A 100 34.03 10.38 -3.67
C ILE A 100 32.53 10.45 -3.97
N VAL A 101 31.71 10.74 -2.95
CA VAL A 101 30.26 10.84 -3.08
C VAL A 101 29.86 11.96 -4.03
N GLY A 102 30.47 13.15 -3.91
CA GLY A 102 30.21 14.27 -4.81
C GLY A 102 30.57 13.98 -6.26
N LYS A 103 31.66 13.24 -6.50
CA LYS A 103 32.04 12.79 -7.85
C LYS A 103 31.01 11.82 -8.43
N VAL A 104 30.58 10.82 -7.67
CA VAL A 104 29.55 9.86 -8.13
C VAL A 104 28.22 10.54 -8.42
N ILE A 105 27.83 11.53 -7.62
CA ILE A 105 26.61 12.31 -7.85
C ILE A 105 26.72 13.13 -9.14
N SER A 106 27.87 13.76 -9.39
CA SER A 106 28.13 14.58 -10.58
C SER A 106 28.21 13.74 -11.86
N ASP A 107 28.99 12.66 -11.83
CA ASP A 107 29.27 11.84 -13.01
C ASP A 107 28.14 10.83 -13.28
N GLY A 108 27.33 10.53 -12.26
CA GLY A 108 26.28 9.54 -12.32
C GLY A 108 26.79 8.12 -12.56
N GLN A 109 28.04 7.82 -12.20
CA GLN A 109 28.66 6.50 -12.40
C GLN A 109 29.13 5.91 -11.07
N PRO A 110 29.01 4.58 -10.87
CA PRO A 110 29.61 3.90 -9.73
C PRO A 110 31.11 4.14 -9.63
N LEU A 111 31.63 4.18 -8.40
CA LEU A 111 33.07 4.31 -8.15
C LEU A 111 33.52 3.37 -7.04
N PHE A 112 34.59 2.62 -7.33
CA PHE A 112 35.39 1.91 -6.35
C PHE A 112 36.55 2.79 -5.89
N PHE A 113 36.80 2.81 -4.59
CA PHE A 113 37.96 3.44 -3.99
C PHE A 113 38.70 2.41 -3.13
N ARG A 114 40.03 2.36 -3.26
CA ARG A 114 40.91 1.54 -2.44
C ARG A 114 41.97 2.42 -1.83
N ASN A 115 42.17 2.28 -0.53
CA ASN A 115 43.17 3.01 0.22
C ASN A 115 44.46 2.20 0.20
N THR A 116 45.24 2.33 -0.87
CA THR A 116 46.42 1.50 -1.11
C THR A 116 47.65 1.89 -0.28
N GLU A 117 47.65 3.02 0.44
CA GLU A 117 48.70 3.44 1.40
C GLU A 117 48.43 4.90 1.87
N THR A 118 47.64 5.14 2.92
CA THR A 118 47.58 6.43 3.68
C THR A 118 47.54 7.77 2.89
N GLN A 119 47.08 7.80 1.62
CA GLN A 119 47.26 8.98 0.76
C GLN A 119 46.22 10.10 0.94
N SER A 120 45.24 9.94 1.83
CA SER A 120 44.26 10.99 2.08
C SER A 120 44.38 11.50 3.52
N PRO A 121 44.90 12.73 3.73
CA PRO A 121 44.90 13.40 5.04
C PRO A 121 43.50 13.44 5.68
N MET A 122 42.45 13.47 4.85
CA MET A 122 41.05 13.40 5.30
C MET A 122 40.71 12.04 5.91
N MET A 123 41.24 10.93 5.37
CA MET A 123 40.98 9.58 5.85
C MET A 123 41.73 9.30 7.16
N LEU A 124 42.98 9.79 7.27
CA LEU A 124 43.74 9.77 8.51
C LEU A 124 43.05 10.57 9.62
N SER A 125 42.59 11.79 9.30
CA SER A 125 41.84 12.62 10.24
C SER A 125 40.51 11.96 10.64
N MET A 126 39.82 11.32 9.71
CA MET A 126 38.57 10.61 9.99
C MET A 126 38.81 9.40 10.89
N ALA A 127 39.82 8.56 10.59
CA ALA A 127 40.20 7.43 11.43
C ALA A 127 40.58 7.84 12.86
N GLN A 128 41.30 8.96 13.01
CA GLN A 128 41.66 9.51 14.33
C GLN A 128 40.44 10.04 15.11
N THR A 129 39.44 10.58 14.41
CA THR A 129 38.27 11.21 15.03
C THR A 129 37.15 10.22 15.33
N THR A 130 36.93 9.24 14.45
CA THR A 130 35.83 8.26 14.54
C THR A 130 36.28 6.91 15.05
N GLY A 131 37.59 6.61 15.05
CA GLY A 131 38.12 5.28 15.33
C GLY A 131 37.81 4.27 14.22
N PHE A 132 37.33 4.73 13.06
CA PHE A 132 36.94 3.88 11.93
C PHE A 132 37.93 4.09 10.78
N ASP A 133 38.83 3.13 10.57
CA ASP A 133 39.75 3.15 9.45
C ASP A 133 39.06 2.65 8.19
N VAL A 134 39.23 3.35 7.08
CA VAL A 134 38.54 3.04 5.82
C VAL A 134 39.57 2.64 4.78
N CYS A 135 39.51 1.36 4.43
CA CYS A 135 40.38 0.69 3.48
C CYS A 135 39.77 0.67 2.08
N SER A 136 38.45 0.57 1.97
CA SER A 136 37.76 0.43 0.69
C SER A 136 36.39 1.07 0.71
N MET A 137 35.98 1.64 -0.41
CA MET A 137 34.62 2.14 -0.62
C MET A 137 34.07 1.65 -1.95
N LEU A 138 32.78 1.36 -1.97
CA LEU A 138 32.00 1.25 -3.19
C LEU A 138 30.84 2.24 -3.08
N THR A 139 30.76 3.16 -4.05
CA THR A 139 29.75 4.22 -4.07
C THR A 139 28.97 4.15 -5.37
N VAL A 140 27.63 4.13 -5.29
CA VAL A 140 26.72 4.07 -6.44
C VAL A 140 25.74 5.24 -6.41
N PRO A 141 25.36 5.79 -7.57
CA PRO A 141 24.42 6.92 -7.65
C PRO A 141 22.97 6.45 -7.42
N LEU A 142 22.17 7.30 -6.78
CA LEU A 142 20.72 7.16 -6.73
C LEU A 142 20.10 7.95 -7.88
N LYS A 143 19.59 7.24 -8.89
CA LYS A 143 19.02 7.86 -10.09
C LYS A 143 17.50 7.79 -10.07
N ALA A 144 16.87 8.95 -10.15
CA ALA A 144 15.43 9.14 -10.31
C ALA A 144 15.18 9.68 -11.72
N GLY A 145 14.91 8.77 -12.67
CA GLY A 145 14.91 9.12 -14.10
C GLY A 145 16.30 9.60 -14.54
N ASN A 146 16.38 10.82 -15.08
CA ASN A 146 17.65 11.42 -15.54
C ASN A 146 18.37 12.24 -14.47
N VAL A 147 17.83 12.33 -13.25
CA VAL A 147 18.41 13.15 -12.17
C VAL A 147 19.06 12.24 -11.13
N VAL A 148 20.28 12.57 -10.73
CA VAL A 148 20.95 11.92 -9.59
C VAL A 148 20.53 12.66 -8.32
N ILE A 149 19.77 11.99 -7.47
CA ILE A 149 19.19 12.58 -6.24
C ILE A 149 20.06 12.32 -5.00
N GLY A 150 21.12 11.53 -5.14
CA GLY A 150 21.98 11.12 -4.04
C GLY A 150 22.90 9.96 -4.40
N ALA A 151 23.41 9.26 -3.39
CA ALA A 151 24.25 8.09 -3.56
C ALA A 151 24.14 7.13 -2.36
N ILE A 152 24.42 5.85 -2.59
CA ILE A 152 24.67 4.87 -1.54
C ILE A 152 26.17 4.57 -1.54
N GLN A 153 26.77 4.59 -0.36
CA GLN A 153 28.16 4.22 -0.15
C GLN A 153 28.26 3.09 0.87
N VAL A 154 29.05 2.08 0.57
CA VAL A 154 29.46 1.05 1.53
C VAL A 154 30.95 1.16 1.80
N LEU A 155 31.34 0.92 3.06
CA LEU A 155 32.71 1.05 3.54
C LEU A 155 33.18 -0.29 4.07
N ASN A 156 34.38 -0.70 3.63
CA ASN A 156 35.13 -1.91 3.97
C ASN A 156 34.34 -3.22 3.88
N LYS A 157 34.94 -4.26 3.31
CA LYS A 157 34.43 -5.61 3.55
C LYS A 157 34.88 -6.14 4.91
N GLU A 158 34.07 -7.00 5.49
CA GLU A 158 34.38 -7.73 6.71
C GLU A 158 35.60 -8.64 6.46
N PRO A 159 36.47 -8.84 7.47
CA PRO A 159 37.62 -9.74 7.32
C PRO A 159 37.22 -11.16 6.89
N SER A 160 36.03 -11.61 7.31
CA SER A 160 35.46 -12.92 6.96
C SER A 160 35.08 -13.05 5.48
N ALA A 161 35.03 -11.96 4.72
CA ALA A 161 34.74 -12.00 3.29
C ALA A 161 35.92 -12.52 2.45
N GLY A 162 37.14 -12.57 3.01
CA GLY A 162 38.32 -13.10 2.31
C GLY A 162 38.85 -12.21 1.19
N THR A 163 38.36 -10.98 1.06
CA THR A 163 38.77 -10.01 0.03
C THR A 163 39.68 -8.90 0.56
N PHE A 164 40.38 -9.14 1.67
CA PHE A 164 41.26 -8.15 2.33
C PHE A 164 40.57 -6.80 2.63
N SER A 165 39.30 -6.85 3.00
CA SER A 165 38.44 -5.68 3.24
C SER A 165 38.12 -4.84 1.99
N GLU A 166 38.41 -5.33 0.78
CA GLU A 166 38.14 -4.64 -0.48
C GLU A 166 36.84 -5.11 -1.15
N PHE A 167 36.13 -4.19 -1.81
CA PHE A 167 35.00 -4.53 -2.68
C PHE A 167 35.51 -4.94 -4.07
N VAL A 168 34.83 -5.90 -4.68
CA VAL A 168 35.13 -6.47 -6.00
C VAL A 168 33.98 -6.22 -6.98
N ASP A 169 34.21 -6.47 -8.27
CA ASP A 169 33.21 -6.22 -9.31
C ASP A 169 31.90 -7.00 -9.08
N ASP A 170 31.97 -8.18 -8.46
CA ASP A 170 30.80 -8.99 -8.10
C ASP A 170 29.88 -8.33 -7.04
N ASP A 171 30.38 -7.35 -6.28
CA ASP A 171 29.59 -6.61 -5.29
C ASP A 171 28.73 -5.50 -5.95
N LEU A 172 29.14 -5.01 -7.13
CA LEU A 172 28.51 -3.87 -7.80
C LEU A 172 27.04 -4.11 -8.21
N PRO A 173 26.68 -5.25 -8.85
CA PRO A 173 25.31 -5.46 -9.32
C PRO A 173 24.27 -5.36 -8.20
N LEU A 174 24.57 -5.94 -7.03
CA LEU A 174 23.67 -5.89 -5.88
C LEU A 174 23.47 -4.46 -5.39
N LEU A 175 24.56 -3.69 -5.25
CA LEU A 175 24.46 -2.33 -4.74
C LEU A 175 23.76 -1.39 -5.73
N VAL A 176 24.00 -1.56 -7.04
CA VAL A 176 23.29 -0.83 -8.10
C VAL A 176 21.80 -1.13 -8.06
N GLU A 177 21.40 -2.40 -7.93
CA GLU A 177 19.99 -2.79 -7.86
C GLU A 177 19.30 -2.15 -6.64
N VAL A 178 19.95 -2.17 -5.48
CA VAL A 178 19.43 -1.54 -4.26
C VAL A 178 19.35 -0.01 -4.41
N ALA A 179 20.29 0.60 -5.13
CA ALA A 179 20.28 2.03 -5.39
C ALA A 179 19.14 2.44 -6.33
N GLU A 180 18.88 1.68 -7.40
CA GLU A 180 17.73 1.91 -8.27
C GLU A 180 16.41 1.84 -7.49
N TYR A 181 16.27 0.82 -6.65
CA TYR A 181 15.09 0.67 -5.80
C TYR A 181 14.91 1.83 -4.81
N SER A 182 16.00 2.14 -4.09
CA SER A 182 16.00 3.19 -3.07
C SER A 182 15.70 4.55 -3.68
N ALA A 183 16.20 4.81 -4.90
CA ALA A 183 15.95 6.06 -5.62
C ALA A 183 14.47 6.23 -5.97
N ALA A 184 13.81 5.17 -6.45
CA ALA A 184 12.37 5.21 -6.75
C ALA A 184 11.52 5.47 -5.50
N LEU A 185 11.88 4.82 -4.38
CA LEU A 185 11.20 5.04 -3.10
C LEU A 185 11.39 6.47 -2.60
N ILE A 186 12.63 6.97 -2.59
CA ILE A 186 12.98 8.30 -2.11
C ILE A 186 12.37 9.39 -3.01
N GLN A 187 12.32 9.19 -4.33
CA GLN A 187 11.65 10.12 -5.25
C GLN A 187 10.18 10.30 -4.89
N ARG A 188 9.47 9.20 -4.57
CA ARG A 188 8.09 9.24 -4.08
C ARG A 188 7.95 9.98 -2.73
N MET A 189 9.01 10.04 -1.92
CA MET A 189 9.04 10.83 -0.68
C MET A 189 9.17 12.33 -0.93
N LEU A 190 10.02 12.70 -1.89
CA LEU A 190 10.38 14.08 -2.19
C LEU A 190 9.29 14.80 -2.99
N ASP A 191 8.53 14.07 -3.82
CA ASP A 191 7.34 14.58 -4.52
C ASP A 191 6.11 13.70 -4.26
N PRO A 192 5.23 14.09 -3.32
CA PRO A 192 3.98 13.37 -3.03
C PRO A 192 3.02 13.26 -4.22
N LYS A 193 3.22 14.01 -5.31
CA LYS A 193 2.43 13.93 -6.54
C LYS A 193 3.02 12.96 -7.56
N PHE A 194 4.24 12.47 -7.37
CA PHE A 194 4.87 11.50 -8.25
C PHE A 194 4.27 10.10 -8.01
N GLN A 195 3.26 9.74 -8.82
CA GLN A 195 2.79 8.36 -8.94
C GLN A 195 3.61 7.68 -10.05
N PRO A 196 4.40 6.63 -9.74
CA PRO A 196 5.06 5.86 -10.79
C PRO A 196 3.99 5.32 -11.74
N ASN A 197 4.28 5.38 -13.04
CA ASN A 197 3.40 4.83 -14.07
C ASN A 197 3.04 3.36 -13.69
N PRO A 198 1.76 2.95 -13.71
CA PRO A 198 1.36 1.58 -13.38
C PRO A 198 2.17 0.50 -14.10
N ASP A 199 2.59 0.76 -15.34
CA ASP A 199 3.41 -0.18 -16.12
C ASP A 199 4.84 -0.31 -15.61
N ASP A 200 5.45 0.80 -15.19
CA ASP A 200 6.81 0.78 -14.63
C ASP A 200 6.81 0.14 -13.23
N THR A 201 5.72 0.36 -12.47
CA THR A 201 5.47 -0.34 -11.21
C THR A 201 5.36 -1.85 -11.44
N ALA A 202 4.58 -2.29 -12.42
CA ALA A 202 4.42 -3.72 -12.73
C ALA A 202 5.73 -4.37 -13.18
N LYS A 203 6.49 -3.72 -14.08
CA LYS A 203 7.83 -4.18 -14.50
C LYS A 203 8.77 -4.34 -13.31
N PHE A 204 8.73 -3.38 -12.40
CA PHE A 204 9.54 -3.40 -11.19
C PHE A 204 9.15 -4.58 -10.29
N ILE A 205 7.86 -4.72 -9.96
CA ILE A 205 7.36 -5.82 -9.11
C ILE A 205 7.67 -7.18 -9.73
N ALA A 206 7.44 -7.36 -11.03
CA ALA A 206 7.72 -8.62 -11.74
C ALA A 206 9.18 -9.07 -11.59
N ARG A 207 10.14 -8.18 -11.87
CA ARG A 207 11.59 -8.45 -11.72
C ARG A 207 11.98 -8.74 -10.28
N LEU A 208 11.36 -8.02 -9.37
CA LEU A 208 11.64 -8.07 -7.95
C LEU A 208 11.17 -9.39 -7.33
N THR A 209 9.98 -9.85 -7.72
CA THR A 209 9.36 -11.05 -7.16
C THR A 209 9.66 -12.31 -7.97
N ASP A 210 10.42 -12.17 -9.06
CA ASP A 210 10.76 -13.25 -10.00
C ASP A 210 9.50 -13.91 -10.59
N HIS A 211 8.51 -13.09 -10.94
CA HIS A 211 7.25 -13.51 -11.55
C HIS A 211 7.13 -12.98 -12.99
N PRO A 212 6.47 -13.72 -13.90
CA PRO A 212 6.27 -13.26 -15.27
C PRO A 212 5.50 -11.95 -15.32
N LEU A 213 5.95 -11.00 -16.16
CA LEU A 213 5.24 -9.77 -16.45
C LEU A 213 4.30 -9.99 -17.64
N VAL A 214 3.04 -9.61 -17.48
CA VAL A 214 2.04 -9.56 -18.54
C VAL A 214 1.90 -8.12 -19.00
N THR A 215 2.20 -7.87 -20.26
CA THR A 215 2.05 -6.54 -20.89
C THR A 215 0.85 -6.45 -21.81
N ASN A 216 0.32 -7.59 -22.25
CA ASN A 216 -0.86 -7.68 -23.10
C ASN A 216 -1.80 -8.78 -22.58
N ALA A 217 -3.08 -8.44 -22.47
CA ALA A 217 -4.11 -9.36 -21.99
C ALA A 217 -4.34 -10.55 -22.93
N ASP A 218 -4.07 -10.38 -24.23
CA ASP A 218 -4.30 -11.43 -25.23
C ASP A 218 -3.24 -12.54 -25.20
N ASP A 219 -2.12 -12.32 -24.52
CA ASP A 219 -1.03 -13.30 -24.40
C ASP A 219 -1.30 -14.34 -23.30
N VAL A 220 -2.37 -14.16 -22.51
CA VAL A 220 -2.69 -15.01 -21.37
C VAL A 220 -3.92 -15.88 -21.69
N PRO A 221 -3.83 -17.21 -21.50
CA PRO A 221 -4.98 -18.08 -21.65
C PRO A 221 -5.95 -17.86 -20.49
N ILE A 222 -7.18 -17.43 -20.81
CA ILE A 222 -8.24 -17.13 -19.84
C ILE A 222 -9.41 -18.12 -20.00
N ASP A 223 -9.84 -18.69 -18.89
CA ASP A 223 -11.04 -19.51 -18.76
C ASP A 223 -12.23 -18.62 -18.35
N GLU A 224 -13.06 -18.29 -19.34
CA GLU A 224 -14.24 -17.45 -19.19
C GLU A 224 -15.24 -17.97 -18.15
N ASN A 225 -15.38 -19.30 -18.04
CA ASN A 225 -16.30 -19.91 -17.08
C ASN A 225 -15.80 -19.70 -15.65
N LEU A 226 -14.49 -19.81 -15.45
CA LEU A 226 -13.85 -19.55 -14.16
C LEU A 226 -14.02 -18.08 -13.76
N VAL A 227 -13.68 -17.15 -14.66
CA VAL A 227 -13.82 -15.70 -14.42
C VAL A 227 -15.26 -15.35 -14.04
N THR A 228 -16.24 -15.87 -14.78
CA THR A 228 -17.67 -15.65 -14.50
C THR A 228 -18.10 -16.27 -13.17
N SER A 229 -17.58 -17.46 -12.82
CA SER A 229 -17.92 -18.15 -11.56
C SER A 229 -17.40 -17.44 -10.31
N ILE A 230 -16.21 -16.84 -10.39
CA ILE A 230 -15.65 -16.03 -9.29
C ILE A 230 -16.36 -14.68 -9.21
N GLY A 231 -16.67 -14.08 -10.36
CA GLY A 231 -17.50 -12.89 -10.46
C GLY A 231 -16.76 -11.57 -10.21
N ASP A 232 -17.32 -10.51 -10.79
CA ASP A 232 -16.74 -9.16 -10.83
C ASP A 232 -16.43 -8.58 -9.44
N ALA A 233 -17.32 -8.82 -8.46
CA ALA A 233 -17.19 -8.25 -7.13
C ALA A 233 -15.91 -8.70 -6.41
N ILE A 234 -15.59 -9.99 -6.46
CA ILE A 234 -14.38 -10.54 -5.81
C ILE A 234 -13.13 -10.07 -6.56
N ILE A 235 -13.15 -10.14 -7.89
CA ILE A 235 -12.01 -9.75 -8.74
C ILE A 235 -11.65 -8.28 -8.53
N ARG A 236 -12.65 -7.39 -8.48
CA ARG A 236 -12.42 -5.95 -8.22
C ARG A 236 -12.01 -5.67 -6.79
N ARG A 237 -12.64 -6.32 -5.79
CA ARG A 237 -12.34 -6.07 -4.37
C ARG A 237 -10.91 -6.50 -4.03
N GLU A 238 -10.51 -7.69 -4.47
CA GLU A 238 -9.19 -8.24 -4.18
C GLU A 238 -8.12 -7.80 -5.20
N GLN A 239 -8.50 -7.20 -6.33
CA GLN A 239 -7.57 -6.82 -7.42
C GLN A 239 -6.74 -8.01 -7.94
N ILE A 240 -7.37 -9.18 -8.01
CA ILE A 240 -6.78 -10.44 -8.49
C ILE A 240 -7.64 -10.98 -9.63
N PHE A 241 -7.04 -11.10 -10.81
CA PHE A 241 -7.72 -11.61 -11.99
C PHE A 241 -7.41 -13.11 -12.19
N PRO A 242 -8.41 -14.00 -12.11
CA PRO A 242 -8.20 -15.43 -12.35
C PRO A 242 -8.00 -15.71 -13.85
N CYS A 243 -6.99 -16.50 -14.19
CA CYS A 243 -6.69 -16.86 -15.58
C CYS A 243 -7.24 -18.23 -15.92
N LYS A 244 -6.74 -19.28 -15.28
CA LYS A 244 -7.11 -20.67 -15.59
C LYS A 244 -6.98 -21.55 -14.34
N ARG A 245 -7.76 -22.64 -14.29
CA ARG A 245 -7.51 -23.69 -13.32
C ARG A 245 -6.27 -24.49 -13.72
N THR A 246 -5.36 -24.66 -12.78
CA THR A 246 -4.16 -25.50 -12.91
C THR A 246 -4.42 -26.90 -12.34
N SER A 247 -5.30 -26.99 -11.34
CA SER A 247 -5.80 -28.23 -10.75
C SER A 247 -7.27 -28.04 -10.31
N PRO A 248 -7.98 -29.08 -9.82
CA PRO A 248 -9.35 -28.94 -9.33
C PRO A 248 -9.52 -27.84 -8.27
N ASN A 249 -8.51 -27.66 -7.42
CA ASN A 249 -8.53 -26.68 -6.32
C ASN A 249 -7.44 -25.61 -6.46
N SER A 250 -6.83 -25.45 -7.64
CA SER A 250 -5.76 -24.48 -7.85
C SER A 250 -6.01 -23.59 -9.06
N VAL A 251 -5.51 -22.36 -8.99
CA VAL A 251 -5.75 -21.32 -9.98
C VAL A 251 -4.50 -20.49 -10.25
N SER A 252 -4.26 -20.25 -11.54
CA SER A 252 -3.31 -19.27 -12.04
C SER A 252 -3.95 -17.89 -12.04
N VAL A 253 -3.26 -16.89 -11.50
CA VAL A 253 -3.81 -15.52 -11.34
C VAL A 253 -2.87 -14.45 -11.86
N ILE A 254 -3.45 -13.31 -12.24
CA ILE A 254 -2.76 -12.05 -12.48
C ILE A 254 -3.07 -11.09 -11.34
N MET A 255 -2.04 -10.38 -10.85
CA MET A 255 -2.18 -9.39 -9.78
C MET A 255 -1.14 -8.30 -9.88
N THR A 256 -1.39 -7.18 -9.20
CA THR A 256 -0.44 -6.05 -9.15
C THR A 256 0.71 -6.29 -8.19
N ASN A 257 0.48 -7.04 -7.10
CA ASN A 257 1.48 -7.30 -6.07
C ASN A 257 1.30 -8.69 -5.43
N PRO A 258 2.23 -9.63 -5.61
CA PRO A 258 2.16 -10.99 -5.08
C PRO A 258 2.51 -11.09 -3.60
N LEU A 259 3.00 -10.00 -3.01
CA LEU A 259 3.37 -9.88 -1.61
C LEU A 259 2.22 -9.34 -0.74
N ASP A 260 1.09 -9.00 -1.35
CA ASP A 260 -0.14 -8.71 -0.61
C ASP A 260 -0.79 -10.03 -0.16
N TYR A 261 -0.26 -10.58 0.93
CA TYR A 261 -0.76 -11.83 1.51
C TYR A 261 -2.21 -11.72 1.96
N ALA A 262 -2.65 -10.54 2.40
CA ALA A 262 -4.02 -10.31 2.83
C ALA A 262 -4.99 -10.46 1.66
N ARG A 263 -4.69 -9.85 0.50
CA ARG A 263 -5.51 -10.03 -0.71
C ARG A 263 -5.49 -11.45 -1.23
N ARG A 264 -4.32 -12.10 -1.20
CA ARG A 264 -4.20 -13.52 -1.58
C ARG A 264 -5.07 -14.39 -0.71
N GLU A 265 -4.94 -14.25 0.60
CA GLU A 265 -5.72 -15.03 1.57
C GLU A 265 -7.22 -14.75 1.41
N ALA A 266 -7.62 -13.48 1.29
CA ALA A 266 -9.02 -13.09 1.09
C ALA A 266 -9.59 -13.67 -0.22
N PHE A 267 -8.83 -13.64 -1.32
CA PHE A 267 -9.23 -14.27 -2.58
C PHE A 267 -9.34 -15.78 -2.47
N GLN A 268 -8.36 -16.43 -1.84
CA GLN A 268 -8.37 -17.89 -1.63
C GLN A 268 -9.55 -18.31 -0.72
N GLN A 269 -9.85 -17.55 0.33
CA GLN A 269 -11.01 -17.79 1.20
C GLN A 269 -12.34 -17.59 0.44
N ALA A 270 -12.44 -16.53 -0.37
CA ALA A 270 -13.68 -16.21 -1.09
C ALA A 270 -13.96 -17.18 -2.25
N THR A 271 -12.92 -17.77 -2.84
CA THR A 271 -13.04 -18.67 -4.01
C THR A 271 -12.87 -20.15 -3.67
N GLU A 272 -12.38 -20.48 -2.47
CA GLU A 272 -11.93 -21.82 -2.07
C GLU A 272 -10.84 -22.42 -2.98
N LEU A 273 -10.13 -21.59 -3.75
CA LEU A 273 -9.05 -21.98 -4.65
C LEU A 273 -7.67 -21.63 -4.07
N VAL A 274 -6.67 -22.44 -4.37
CA VAL A 274 -5.27 -22.19 -4.02
C VAL A 274 -4.57 -21.48 -5.17
N ILE A 275 -3.92 -20.36 -4.87
CA ILE A 275 -3.08 -19.66 -5.86
C ILE A 275 -1.73 -20.38 -5.95
N ASP A 276 -1.44 -21.00 -7.09
CA ASP A 276 -0.19 -21.75 -7.33
C ASP A 276 0.69 -21.15 -8.44
N GLU A 277 0.09 -20.45 -9.40
CA GLU A 277 0.79 -19.65 -10.41
C GLU A 277 0.43 -18.16 -10.29
N ILE A 278 1.44 -17.29 -10.29
CA ILE A 278 1.25 -15.84 -10.21
C ILE A 278 1.97 -15.16 -11.36
N GLN A 279 1.23 -14.27 -12.04
CA GLN A 279 1.71 -13.35 -13.05
C GLN A 279 1.43 -11.92 -12.62
N ILE A 280 2.31 -10.99 -13.02
CA ILE A 280 2.24 -9.58 -12.63
C ILE A 280 1.77 -8.74 -13.80
N ALA A 281 0.83 -7.83 -13.55
CA ALA A 281 0.36 -6.86 -14.52
C ALA A 281 0.18 -5.48 -13.87
N SER A 282 0.12 -4.45 -14.71
CA SER A 282 -0.24 -3.10 -14.25
C SER A 282 -1.71 -3.03 -13.84
N ALA A 283 -2.01 -2.13 -12.90
CA ALA A 283 -3.38 -1.90 -12.45
C ALA A 283 -4.30 -1.53 -13.63
N THR A 284 -3.79 -0.74 -14.58
CA THR A 284 -4.45 -0.36 -15.82
C THR A 284 -4.79 -1.56 -16.70
N LEU A 285 -3.86 -2.52 -16.84
CA LEU A 285 -4.10 -3.72 -17.62
C LEU A 285 -5.15 -4.63 -16.95
N ILE A 286 -5.06 -4.83 -15.63
CA ILE A 286 -6.05 -5.62 -14.88
C ILE A 286 -7.44 -4.99 -15.03
N GLU A 287 -7.56 -3.68 -14.89
CA GLU A 287 -8.83 -2.98 -15.07
C GLU A 287 -9.40 -3.15 -16.49
N ALA A 288 -8.54 -3.04 -17.51
CA ALA A 288 -8.93 -3.30 -18.89
C ALA A 288 -9.40 -4.76 -19.10
N MET A 289 -8.75 -5.74 -18.47
CA MET A 289 -9.17 -7.14 -18.50
C MET A 289 -10.53 -7.32 -17.84
N VAL A 290 -10.75 -6.76 -16.66
CA VAL A 290 -12.05 -6.81 -15.97
C VAL A 290 -13.14 -6.20 -16.86
N LYS A 291 -12.90 -5.03 -17.45
CA LYS A 291 -13.85 -4.37 -18.35
C LYS A 291 -14.17 -5.19 -19.61
N LYS A 292 -13.19 -5.91 -20.15
CA LYS A 292 -13.35 -6.76 -21.34
C LYS A 292 -14.25 -7.98 -21.06
N HIS A 293 -14.04 -8.64 -19.92
CA HIS A 293 -14.71 -9.91 -19.59
C HIS A 293 -16.08 -9.68 -18.93
N PHE A 294 -16.20 -8.69 -18.08
CA PHE A 294 -17.47 -8.23 -17.55
C PHE A 294 -17.98 -7.09 -18.44
N LYS A 295 -18.44 -7.45 -19.65
CA LYS A 295 -19.12 -6.50 -20.55
C LYS A 295 -20.16 -5.75 -19.74
N SER A 296 -19.98 -4.44 -19.66
CA SER A 296 -20.91 -3.54 -19.00
C SER A 296 -22.31 -3.75 -19.57
N ASP A 297 -23.23 -4.22 -18.72
CA ASP A 297 -24.64 -3.83 -18.88
C ASP A 297 -24.62 -2.30 -19.08
N PRO A 298 -25.29 -1.72 -20.08
CA PRO A 298 -25.40 -0.26 -20.22
C PRO A 298 -25.94 0.43 -18.95
N ARG A 299 -26.50 -0.32 -18.00
CA ARG A 299 -26.84 0.12 -16.64
C ARG A 299 -25.67 0.03 -15.65
N ALA A 300 -24.66 -0.78 -15.91
CA ALA A 300 -23.43 -0.94 -15.14
C ALA A 300 -22.35 0.12 -15.42
N GLU A 301 -22.49 0.94 -16.47
CA GLU A 301 -21.67 2.17 -16.65
C GLU A 301 -21.96 3.25 -15.58
N SER A 302 -22.92 3.00 -14.67
CA SER A 302 -23.16 3.80 -13.46
C SER A 302 -22.38 3.31 -12.22
N ASN A 303 -21.67 2.17 -12.27
CA ASN A 303 -21.11 1.51 -11.08
C ASN A 303 -19.70 1.93 -10.67
N ASP A 304 -19.05 2.83 -11.43
CA ASP A 304 -17.91 3.65 -10.96
C ASP A 304 -18.28 5.14 -10.92
N ALA A 305 -19.58 5.42 -10.79
CA ALA A 305 -19.96 6.66 -10.15
C ALA A 305 -19.47 6.56 -8.70
N ASP A 306 -18.25 7.06 -8.50
CA ASP A 306 -17.93 8.06 -7.50
C ASP A 306 -19.21 8.40 -6.74
N ILE A 307 -19.35 7.95 -5.50
CA ILE A 307 -20.56 8.18 -4.68
C ILE A 307 -20.96 9.66 -4.70
N SER A 308 -19.97 10.54 -4.93
CA SER A 308 -20.09 11.96 -5.26
C SER A 308 -20.99 12.24 -6.49
N LYS A 309 -20.88 11.55 -7.62
CA LYS A 309 -21.73 11.78 -8.81
C LYS A 309 -23.20 11.44 -8.57
N VAL A 310 -23.49 10.33 -7.89
CA VAL A 310 -24.87 9.98 -7.50
C VAL A 310 -25.40 10.99 -6.48
N ALA A 311 -24.54 11.37 -5.54
CA ALA A 311 -24.83 12.43 -4.58
C ALA A 311 -25.07 13.79 -5.24
N ASP A 312 -24.37 14.14 -6.30
CA ASP A 312 -24.49 15.42 -7.02
C ASP A 312 -25.82 15.48 -7.77
N VAL A 313 -26.20 14.40 -8.45
CA VAL A 313 -27.50 14.28 -9.13
C VAL A 313 -28.65 14.38 -8.14
N ILE A 314 -28.51 13.76 -6.96
CA ILE A 314 -29.51 13.82 -5.90
C ILE A 314 -29.51 15.20 -5.24
N SER A 315 -28.34 15.80 -5.01
CA SER A 315 -28.26 17.15 -4.46
C SER A 315 -28.94 18.17 -5.37
N ALA A 316 -28.82 18.00 -6.70
CA ALA A 316 -29.52 18.82 -7.67
C ALA A 316 -31.05 18.65 -7.59
N SER A 317 -31.56 17.42 -7.50
CA SER A 317 -33.02 17.18 -7.43
C SER A 317 -33.66 17.65 -6.12
N TYR A 318 -32.91 17.64 -5.01
CA TYR A 318 -33.39 18.10 -3.71
C TYR A 318 -33.26 19.60 -3.46
N ASN A 319 -32.43 20.31 -4.23
CA ASN A 319 -32.35 21.77 -4.20
C ASN A 319 -33.58 22.46 -4.84
N GLU A 320 -34.34 21.74 -5.67
CA GLU A 320 -35.56 22.26 -6.33
C GLU A 320 -36.85 22.09 -5.49
N GLY A 321 -36.74 21.72 -4.21
CA GLY A 321 -37.87 21.76 -3.26
C GLY A 321 -38.83 20.57 -3.29
N GLY A 322 -38.43 19.44 -3.88
CA GLY A 322 -39.23 18.21 -3.86
C GLY A 322 -39.19 17.51 -2.50
N GLU A 323 -40.30 17.50 -1.76
CA GLU A 323 -40.50 16.55 -0.66
C GLU A 323 -40.91 15.18 -1.23
N ILE A 324 -40.17 14.13 -0.88
CA ILE A 324 -40.54 12.75 -1.23
C ILE A 324 -41.48 12.21 -0.15
N SER A 325 -42.65 11.69 -0.57
CA SER A 325 -43.61 11.05 0.32
C SER A 325 -43.08 9.72 0.84
N ALA A 326 -43.42 9.33 2.07
CA ALA A 326 -43.05 8.04 2.63
C ALA A 326 -43.53 6.85 1.77
N HIS A 327 -44.65 7.01 1.07
CA HIS A 327 -45.22 6.00 0.17
C HIS A 327 -44.34 5.77 -1.08
N ASP A 328 -43.56 6.76 -1.52
CA ASP A 328 -42.65 6.61 -2.67
C ASP A 328 -41.37 5.84 -2.30
N LEU A 329 -41.08 5.67 -1.01
CA LEU A 329 -39.90 4.99 -0.48
C LEU A 329 -40.15 3.49 -0.17
N GLU A 330 -41.39 3.04 -0.30
CA GLU A 330 -41.81 1.64 -0.13
C GLU A 330 -41.71 0.83 -1.44
N ASN A 331 -41.82 1.48 -2.61
CA ASN A 331 -41.70 0.82 -3.91
C ASN A 331 -40.23 0.65 -4.32
N GLU A 332 -39.80 -0.60 -4.54
CA GLU A 332 -38.40 -0.98 -4.82
C GLU A 332 -37.87 -0.53 -6.21
N ASP A 333 -38.78 -0.07 -7.07
CA ASP A 333 -38.60 0.43 -8.45
C ASP A 333 -37.41 1.35 -8.77
N SER A 334 -37.43 2.60 -8.26
CA SER A 334 -36.71 3.72 -8.94
C SER A 334 -36.43 4.99 -8.11
N ALA A 335 -36.68 5.05 -6.80
CA ALA A 335 -36.46 6.30 -6.06
C ALA A 335 -34.95 6.60 -5.84
N PRO A 336 -34.45 7.81 -6.16
CA PRO A 336 -33.02 8.15 -6.04
C PRO A 336 -32.43 7.92 -4.64
N VAL A 337 -33.23 8.12 -3.59
CA VAL A 337 -32.82 7.86 -2.20
C VAL A 337 -32.55 6.38 -1.95
N ILE A 338 -33.35 5.47 -2.53
CA ILE A 338 -33.16 4.03 -2.36
C ILE A 338 -31.81 3.62 -2.96
N GLN A 339 -31.51 4.13 -4.16
CA GLN A 339 -30.24 3.89 -4.82
C GLN A 339 -29.07 4.43 -4.00
N LEU A 340 -29.20 5.65 -3.45
CA LEU A 340 -28.20 6.23 -2.58
C LEU A 340 -27.97 5.43 -1.30
N THR A 341 -29.04 5.00 -0.61
CA THR A 341 -28.93 4.17 0.59
C THR A 341 -28.19 2.86 0.29
N ASN A 342 -28.60 2.16 -0.77
CA ASN A 342 -27.95 0.92 -1.18
C ASN A 342 -26.47 1.17 -1.54
N ARG A 343 -26.19 2.25 -2.28
CA ARG A 343 -24.83 2.59 -2.69
C ARG A 343 -23.92 2.93 -1.51
N ILE A 344 -24.40 3.67 -0.52
CA ILE A 344 -23.65 3.96 0.72
C ILE A 344 -23.25 2.65 1.43
N ILE A 345 -24.19 1.71 1.54
CA ILE A 345 -23.92 0.42 2.21
C ILE A 345 -22.93 -0.43 1.40
N GLU A 346 -23.10 -0.49 0.08
CA GLU A 346 -22.20 -1.22 -0.82
C GLU A 346 -20.77 -0.64 -0.79
N ASP A 347 -20.66 0.69 -0.88
CA ASP A 347 -19.39 1.40 -0.84
C ASP A 347 -18.67 1.22 0.50
N ALA A 348 -19.40 1.31 1.62
CA ALA A 348 -18.87 1.03 2.94
C ALA A 348 -18.35 -0.41 3.07
N TYR A 349 -19.06 -1.39 2.49
CA TYR A 349 -18.60 -2.78 2.46
C TYR A 349 -17.32 -2.96 1.63
N VAL A 350 -17.26 -2.36 0.44
CA VAL A 350 -16.06 -2.41 -0.44
C VAL A 350 -14.87 -1.73 0.21
N CYS A 351 -15.10 -0.61 0.92
CA CYS A 351 -14.07 0.10 1.68
C CYS A 351 -13.62 -0.64 2.96
N GLY A 352 -14.24 -1.77 3.32
CA GLY A 352 -13.90 -2.51 4.54
C GLY A 352 -14.30 -1.81 5.84
N ALA A 353 -15.35 -0.98 5.83
CA ALA A 353 -15.78 -0.24 7.02
C ALA A 353 -16.41 -1.16 8.09
N SER A 354 -16.20 -0.84 9.37
CA SER A 354 -16.86 -1.50 10.51
C SER A 354 -18.20 -0.85 10.88
N ASP A 355 -18.29 0.48 10.74
CA ASP A 355 -19.47 1.25 11.09
C ASP A 355 -19.72 2.36 10.05
N ILE A 356 -20.99 2.60 9.72
CA ILE A 356 -21.46 3.71 8.89
C ILE A 356 -22.18 4.70 9.80
N HIS A 357 -21.78 5.97 9.74
CA HIS A 357 -22.37 7.06 10.51
C HIS A 357 -23.07 8.02 9.55
N ILE A 358 -24.35 8.29 9.79
CA ILE A 358 -25.17 9.27 9.04
C ILE A 358 -25.59 10.34 10.04
N GLU A 359 -25.05 11.53 9.88
CA GLU A 359 -25.09 12.58 10.91
C GLU A 359 -25.62 13.90 10.35
N PRO A 360 -26.87 14.26 10.65
CA PRO A 360 -27.43 15.54 10.24
C PRO A 360 -26.81 16.67 11.07
N MET A 361 -26.18 17.62 10.38
CA MET A 361 -25.66 18.86 10.95
C MET A 361 -26.63 20.01 10.73
N GLU A 362 -26.26 21.20 11.17
CA GLU A 362 -27.09 22.40 11.03
C GLU A 362 -27.44 22.69 9.57
N LYS A 363 -26.44 22.60 8.66
CA LYS A 363 -26.54 23.01 7.25
C LYS A 363 -26.43 21.86 6.25
N ASP A 364 -25.82 20.75 6.66
CA ASP A 364 -25.52 19.62 5.77
C ASP A 364 -25.77 18.29 6.47
N LEU A 365 -25.70 17.22 5.69
CA LEU A 365 -25.71 15.83 6.14
C LEU A 365 -24.32 15.24 5.89
N ILE A 366 -23.67 14.76 6.93
CA ILE A 366 -22.34 14.15 6.85
C ILE A 366 -22.48 12.64 6.96
N ILE A 367 -21.83 11.91 6.05
CA ILE A 367 -21.70 10.46 6.11
C ILE A 367 -20.22 10.11 6.34
N ARG A 368 -19.97 9.36 7.41
CA ARG A 368 -18.62 8.91 7.79
C ARG A 368 -18.55 7.41 7.89
N TYR A 369 -17.43 6.83 7.50
CA TYR A 369 -17.14 5.41 7.72
C TYR A 369 -16.07 5.26 8.78
N ARG A 370 -16.23 4.25 9.64
CA ARG A 370 -15.14 3.79 10.50
C ARG A 370 -14.38 2.69 9.76
N ILE A 371 -13.15 2.97 9.36
CA ILE A 371 -12.26 2.03 8.67
C ILE A 371 -11.02 1.89 9.55
N ASP A 372 -10.66 0.65 9.92
CA ASP A 372 -9.53 0.35 10.82
C ASP A 372 -9.52 1.17 12.11
N GLY A 373 -10.71 1.41 12.68
CA GLY A 373 -10.90 2.18 13.91
C GLY A 373 -10.93 3.70 13.74
N LEU A 374 -10.61 4.24 12.57
CA LEU A 374 -10.62 5.67 12.28
C LEU A 374 -11.90 6.09 11.55
N CYS A 375 -12.59 7.12 12.06
CA CYS A 375 -13.75 7.69 11.37
C CYS A 375 -13.31 8.70 10.31
N GLN A 376 -13.69 8.46 9.05
CA GLN A 376 -13.37 9.30 7.90
C GLN A 376 -14.65 9.83 7.26
N GLU A 377 -14.71 11.12 6.93
CA GLU A 377 -15.78 11.69 6.13
C GLU A 377 -15.68 11.19 4.68
N LYS A 378 -16.79 10.70 4.15
CA LYS A 378 -16.87 10.13 2.79
C LYS A 378 -17.83 10.90 1.91
N LEU A 379 -18.89 11.44 2.48
CA LEU A 379 -19.88 12.18 1.72
C LEU A 379 -20.45 13.32 2.55
N ARG A 380 -20.68 14.44 1.88
CA ARG A 380 -21.41 15.60 2.41
C ARG A 380 -22.55 15.92 1.46
N LEU A 381 -23.76 15.92 1.98
CA LEU A 381 -25.00 16.09 1.22
C LEU A 381 -25.79 17.30 1.74
N PRO A 382 -26.69 17.89 0.93
CA PRO A 382 -27.68 18.84 1.41
C PRO A 382 -28.55 18.21 2.52
N LYS A 383 -28.89 19.02 3.52
CA LYS A 383 -29.67 18.59 4.69
C LYS A 383 -31.03 17.96 4.34
N GLN A 384 -31.62 18.38 3.22
CA GLN A 384 -32.92 17.93 2.72
C GLN A 384 -32.96 16.41 2.49
N VAL A 385 -31.81 15.80 2.16
CA VAL A 385 -31.69 14.35 1.90
C VAL A 385 -31.79 13.52 3.19
N ALA A 386 -31.53 14.12 4.35
CA ALA A 386 -31.43 13.40 5.63
C ALA A 386 -32.70 12.62 5.99
N ASN A 387 -33.87 13.26 5.87
CA ASN A 387 -35.15 12.63 6.21
C ASN A 387 -35.43 11.42 5.31
N GLY A 388 -35.17 11.53 4.00
CA GLY A 388 -35.37 10.43 3.06
C GLY A 388 -34.49 9.23 3.40
N LEU A 389 -33.21 9.47 3.68
CA LEU A 389 -32.27 8.41 4.07
C LEU A 389 -32.68 7.71 5.38
N VAL A 390 -33.06 8.48 6.41
CA VAL A 390 -33.51 7.91 7.70
C VAL A 390 -34.77 7.07 7.50
N THR A 391 -35.77 7.59 6.78
CA THR A 391 -37.01 6.85 6.51
C THR A 391 -36.74 5.56 5.75
N ARG A 392 -35.90 5.59 4.70
CA ARG A 392 -35.55 4.39 3.95
C ARG A 392 -34.87 3.34 4.84
N LEU A 393 -33.93 3.77 5.68
CA LEU A 393 -33.24 2.87 6.61
C LEU A 393 -34.20 2.26 7.63
N LYS A 394 -35.14 3.05 8.18
CA LYS A 394 -36.19 2.55 9.07
C LYS A 394 -37.07 1.50 8.41
N ILE A 395 -37.49 1.72 7.17
CA ILE A 395 -38.24 0.73 6.38
C ILE A 395 -37.43 -0.56 6.23
N MET A 396 -36.15 -0.46 5.86
CA MET A 396 -35.28 -1.64 5.64
C MET A 396 -35.09 -2.53 6.88
N CYS A 397 -35.24 -1.96 8.09
CA CYS A 397 -35.15 -2.68 9.37
C CYS A 397 -36.47 -2.75 10.15
N ASN A 398 -37.60 -2.44 9.51
CA ASN A 398 -38.94 -2.51 10.10
C ASN A 398 -39.10 -1.69 11.40
N LEU A 399 -38.57 -0.46 11.40
CA LEU A 399 -38.70 0.54 12.47
C LEU A 399 -39.85 1.51 12.20
N ASP A 400 -40.34 2.16 13.26
CA ASP A 400 -41.42 3.14 13.16
C ASP A 400 -40.91 4.46 12.54
N ILE A 401 -41.36 4.75 11.32
CA ILE A 401 -41.02 5.95 10.56
C ILE A 401 -41.62 7.24 11.16
N SER A 402 -42.69 7.12 11.94
CA SER A 402 -43.39 8.25 12.57
C SER A 402 -42.71 8.69 13.87
N GLU A 403 -42.07 7.77 14.59
CA GLU A 403 -41.37 8.07 15.83
C GLU A 403 -39.93 8.53 15.56
N ARG A 404 -39.59 9.75 16.00
CA ARG A 404 -38.28 10.40 15.81
C ARG A 404 -37.67 10.95 17.09
N ARG A 405 -38.39 10.83 18.21
CA ARG A 405 -38.03 11.43 19.52
C ARG A 405 -37.37 10.43 20.46
N LEU A 406 -37.48 9.14 20.16
CA LEU A 406 -36.88 8.05 20.94
C LEU A 406 -35.87 7.29 20.10
N PRO A 407 -34.76 6.81 20.69
CA PRO A 407 -33.86 5.88 20.01
C PRO A 407 -34.58 4.61 19.58
N GLN A 408 -34.22 4.08 18.41
CA GLN A 408 -34.74 2.80 17.90
C GLN A 408 -33.60 1.93 17.35
N ASP A 409 -33.68 0.63 17.59
CA ASP A 409 -32.69 -0.36 17.17
C ASP A 409 -33.32 -1.40 16.23
N GLY A 410 -32.66 -1.67 15.12
CA GLY A 410 -33.14 -2.57 14.08
C GLY A 410 -32.03 -3.43 13.47
N ARG A 411 -32.42 -4.38 12.61
CA ARG A 411 -31.51 -5.24 11.86
C ARG A 411 -31.88 -5.22 10.38
N ILE A 412 -30.89 -5.01 9.51
CA ILE A 412 -31.04 -5.13 8.05
C ILE A 412 -30.27 -6.38 7.61
N VAL A 413 -30.95 -7.28 6.89
CA VAL A 413 -30.29 -8.36 6.14
C VAL A 413 -30.05 -7.84 4.72
N PHE A 414 -28.84 -7.34 4.45
CA PHE A 414 -28.61 -6.50 3.26
C PHE A 414 -28.70 -7.26 1.94
N LYS A 415 -28.47 -8.58 1.96
CA LYS A 415 -28.62 -9.47 0.80
C LYS A 415 -29.95 -9.31 0.06
N LYS A 416 -31.01 -8.90 0.77
CA LYS A 416 -32.35 -8.68 0.18
C LYS A 416 -32.44 -7.40 -0.67
N TYR A 417 -31.53 -6.44 -0.45
CA TYR A 417 -31.60 -5.09 -1.01
C TYR A 417 -30.53 -4.82 -2.07
N THR A 418 -29.64 -5.78 -2.32
CA THR A 418 -28.59 -5.67 -3.35
C THR A 418 -28.58 -6.87 -4.28
N LYS A 419 -28.31 -6.60 -5.56
CA LYS A 419 -28.14 -7.64 -6.60
C LYS A 419 -26.70 -8.16 -6.64
N LYS A 420 -25.76 -7.57 -5.88
CA LYS A 420 -24.32 -7.87 -5.90
C LYS A 420 -23.92 -9.06 -5.02
N ASN A 421 -24.88 -9.87 -4.57
CA ASN A 421 -24.70 -11.03 -3.70
C ASN A 421 -23.86 -10.73 -2.43
N ILE A 422 -24.00 -9.52 -1.87
CA ILE A 422 -23.32 -9.12 -0.62
C ILE A 422 -24.15 -9.65 0.56
N ASP A 423 -23.64 -10.65 1.28
CA ASP A 423 -24.30 -11.28 2.42
C ASP A 423 -23.81 -10.73 3.77
N ILE A 424 -24.20 -9.48 4.04
CA ILE A 424 -23.92 -8.80 5.31
C ILE A 424 -25.20 -8.56 6.10
N ASP A 425 -25.06 -8.57 7.43
CA ASP A 425 -26.09 -8.08 8.34
C ASP A 425 -25.66 -6.73 8.91
N LEU A 426 -26.58 -5.77 8.95
CA LEU A 426 -26.36 -4.48 9.60
C LEU A 426 -27.15 -4.42 10.90
N ARG A 427 -26.51 -4.00 11.99
CA ARG A 427 -27.21 -3.54 13.20
C ARG A 427 -27.36 -2.03 13.12
N VAL A 428 -28.60 -1.57 13.10
CA VAL A 428 -28.95 -0.17 12.91
C VAL A 428 -29.41 0.39 14.25
N ALA A 429 -28.82 1.50 14.66
CA ALA A 429 -29.29 2.31 15.78
C ALA A 429 -29.62 3.71 15.27
N THR A 430 -30.79 4.20 15.65
CA THR A 430 -31.25 5.56 15.34
C THR A 430 -31.43 6.34 16.64
N GLY A 431 -31.23 7.65 16.61
CA GLY A 431 -31.43 8.49 17.79
C GLY A 431 -31.60 9.98 17.47
N PRO A 432 -32.39 10.71 18.27
CA PRO A 432 -32.62 12.13 18.07
C PRO A 432 -31.35 12.96 18.29
N MET A 433 -31.13 13.94 17.41
CA MET A 433 -30.11 15.00 17.54
C MET A 433 -30.75 16.38 17.33
N ASN A 434 -30.00 17.44 17.63
CA ASN A 434 -30.45 18.84 17.47
C ASN A 434 -30.94 19.20 16.06
N HIS A 435 -30.44 18.51 15.02
CA HIS A 435 -30.69 18.88 13.62
C HIS A 435 -31.32 17.77 12.78
N GLY A 436 -31.81 16.71 13.42
CA GLY A 436 -32.42 15.56 12.76
C GLY A 436 -32.19 14.29 13.55
N GLU A 437 -32.36 13.15 12.89
CA GLU A 437 -32.13 11.85 13.50
C GLU A 437 -30.81 11.26 12.99
N LYS A 438 -29.93 10.88 13.90
CA LYS A 438 -28.67 10.23 13.57
C LYS A 438 -28.90 8.74 13.39
N VAL A 439 -28.23 8.17 12.39
CA VAL A 439 -28.21 6.72 12.20
C VAL A 439 -26.77 6.23 12.30
N VAL A 440 -26.58 5.13 13.02
CA VAL A 440 -25.32 4.38 13.06
C VAL A 440 -25.62 2.95 12.67
N MET A 441 -24.87 2.43 11.70
CA MET A 441 -25.01 1.04 11.25
C MET A 441 -23.69 0.32 11.44
N ARG A 442 -23.71 -0.76 12.23
CA ARG A 442 -22.56 -1.67 12.33
C ARG A 442 -22.65 -2.76 11.29
N ILE A 443 -21.59 -2.95 10.51
CA ILE A 443 -21.49 -3.99 9.49
C ILE A 443 -21.01 -5.28 10.15
N LEU A 444 -21.81 -6.34 10.04
CA LEU A 444 -21.46 -7.70 10.47
C LEU A 444 -21.35 -8.58 9.23
N ASP A 445 -20.12 -8.87 8.84
CA ASP A 445 -19.82 -9.81 7.77
C ASP A 445 -19.86 -11.24 8.34
N LYS A 446 -20.82 -12.05 7.87
CA LYS A 446 -20.99 -13.43 8.32
C LYS A 446 -19.80 -14.31 7.96
N GLN A 447 -19.03 -13.95 6.93
CA GLN A 447 -17.89 -14.74 6.48
C GLN A 447 -16.64 -14.47 7.33
N LYS A 448 -16.50 -13.28 7.91
CA LYS A 448 -15.33 -12.92 8.75
C LYS A 448 -15.39 -13.45 10.19
N SER A 449 -16.56 -13.90 10.66
CA SER A 449 -16.80 -14.14 12.10
C SER A 449 -16.53 -15.56 12.59
N THR A 450 -16.02 -16.48 11.77
CA THR A 450 -15.74 -17.86 12.18
C THR A 450 -14.23 -18.10 12.30
N LEU A 451 -13.61 -17.54 13.33
CA LEU A 451 -12.35 -18.09 13.85
C LEU A 451 -12.68 -19.43 14.53
N PRO A 452 -12.05 -20.55 14.14
CA PRO A 452 -12.24 -21.82 14.83
C PRO A 452 -11.88 -21.68 16.30
N LEU A 453 -12.66 -22.29 17.21
CA LEU A 453 -12.39 -22.30 18.67
C LEU A 453 -10.91 -22.63 19.03
N PRO A 454 -10.23 -23.57 18.33
CA PRO A 454 -8.81 -23.84 18.57
C PRO A 454 -7.89 -22.65 18.24
N ALA A 455 -8.23 -21.83 17.24
CA ALA A 455 -7.46 -20.64 16.87
C ALA A 455 -7.60 -19.50 17.91
N LEU A 456 -8.60 -19.59 18.79
CA LEU A 456 -8.82 -18.70 19.94
C LEU A 456 -8.15 -19.21 21.22
N GLY A 457 -7.41 -20.32 21.15
CA GLY A 457 -6.68 -20.89 22.29
C GLY A 457 -7.54 -21.68 23.28
N PHE A 458 -8.79 -22.00 22.91
CA PHE A 458 -9.60 -22.96 23.64
C PHE A 458 -9.21 -24.38 23.18
N SER A 459 -8.75 -25.19 24.14
CA SER A 459 -8.39 -26.60 23.94
C SER A 459 -9.62 -27.48 23.80
#